data_AF-A0A1Y3AUA8-F1
#
_entry.id   AF-A0A1Y3AUA8-F1
#
_cell.length_a   1.000
_cell.length_b   1.000
_cell.length_c   1.000
_cell.angle_alpha   90.00
_cell.angle_beta   90.00
_cell.angle_gamma   90.00
#
_symmetry.space_group_name_H-M   'P 1'
#
loop_
_entity.id
_entity.type
_entity.pdbx_description
1 polymer ?
#
loop_
_entity_poly.entity_id
_entity_poly.type
_entity_poly.pdbx_seq_one_letter_code
_entity_poly.pdbx_strand_id
1 'polypeptide(L)'
;PLLWLGSSIFDRFNVLQTLKCSRTVARNWLSLIETNYRKNPYHNSTHAADVMHATAYFLMSERLKTLFDPLDQAICLIAAIIHDVDHPGRNSAFLSNSNHELAVLYNDISVLESHHAAYAFRITVLGPDSDRVNIFKNLDREMYRECRQSIIDMVLATEMTKHFEHLTKFTEEEKRKCLPVVMPTFDRRNCSIPKSQIGFIDYFANDMFEAWHSFGNFPEMIENMNINYQYWKDKLSASAESKSRKVSESAEDDIKEVDEENNNDTS
;
A
#
# COMPACT_ATOMS: atom_id res chain seq x y z
N PRO A 1 9.66 10.28 -9.48
CA PRO A 1 10.25 8.94 -9.63
C PRO A 1 9.54 8.09 -10.69
N LEU A 2 8.20 8.15 -10.73
CA LEU A 2 7.35 7.30 -11.55
C LEU A 2 7.62 7.47 -13.04
N LEU A 3 7.80 8.70 -13.54
CA LEU A 3 8.13 8.93 -14.95
C LEU A 3 9.41 8.22 -15.40
N TRP A 4 10.47 8.35 -14.60
CA TRP A 4 11.80 7.85 -14.96
C TRP A 4 11.86 6.33 -14.84
N LEU A 5 11.49 5.79 -13.68
CA LEU A 5 11.46 4.36 -13.45
C LEU A 5 10.47 3.67 -14.40
N GLY A 6 9.29 4.28 -14.59
CA GLY A 6 8.28 3.78 -15.49
C GLY A 6 8.75 3.72 -16.94
N SER A 7 9.48 4.74 -17.41
CA SER A 7 10.09 4.72 -18.76
C SER A 7 11.06 3.56 -18.92
N SER A 8 11.94 3.34 -17.94
CA SER A 8 12.95 2.26 -17.99
C SER A 8 12.32 0.87 -17.92
N ILE A 9 11.31 0.67 -17.07
CA ILE A 9 10.61 -0.61 -16.98
C ILE A 9 9.77 -0.86 -18.23
N PHE A 10 9.08 0.15 -18.78
CA PHE A 10 8.34 -0.01 -20.03
C PHE A 10 9.24 -0.44 -21.20
N ASP A 11 10.46 0.09 -21.26
CA ASP A 11 11.47 -0.35 -22.23
C ASP A 11 11.88 -1.81 -22.01
N ARG A 12 12.16 -2.17 -20.75
CA ARG A 12 12.57 -3.54 -20.38
C ARG A 12 11.52 -4.59 -20.74
N PHE A 13 10.23 -4.26 -20.60
CA PHE A 13 9.11 -5.15 -20.87
C PHE A 13 8.50 -4.97 -22.27
N ASN A 14 9.13 -4.16 -23.14
CA ASN A 14 8.63 -3.86 -24.49
C ASN A 14 7.17 -3.37 -24.53
N VAL A 15 6.71 -2.68 -23.48
CA VAL A 15 5.31 -2.25 -23.32
C VAL A 15 4.85 -1.38 -24.49
N LEU A 16 5.73 -0.51 -25.00
CA LEU A 16 5.43 0.37 -26.14
C LEU A 16 5.13 -0.42 -27.42
N GLN A 17 5.85 -1.52 -27.65
CA GLN A 17 5.63 -2.39 -28.80
C GLN A 17 4.31 -3.15 -28.65
N THR A 18 4.05 -3.69 -27.46
CA THR A 18 2.79 -4.37 -27.12
C THR A 18 1.58 -3.47 -27.36
N LEU A 19 1.65 -2.22 -26.88
CA LEU A 19 0.55 -1.25 -26.98
C LEU A 19 0.53 -0.49 -28.31
N LYS A 20 1.51 -0.72 -29.19
CA LYS A 20 1.71 0.01 -30.45
C LYS A 20 1.77 1.53 -30.24
N CYS A 21 2.35 1.99 -29.13
CA CYS A 21 2.38 3.40 -28.75
C CYS A 21 3.79 3.99 -28.85
N SER A 22 3.90 5.30 -29.12
CA SER A 22 5.20 5.96 -29.25
C SER A 22 5.79 6.27 -27.88
N ARG A 23 7.13 6.32 -27.81
CA ARG A 23 7.86 6.72 -26.60
C ARG A 23 7.42 8.09 -26.07
N THR A 24 7.10 9.03 -26.97
CA THR A 24 6.60 10.35 -26.60
C THR A 24 5.26 10.26 -25.88
N VAL A 25 4.31 9.49 -26.43
CA VAL A 25 2.98 9.30 -25.81
C VAL A 25 3.11 8.62 -24.45
N ALA A 26 3.93 7.56 -24.34
CA ALA A 26 4.16 6.86 -23.08
C ALA A 26 4.78 7.78 -22.00
N ARG A 27 5.77 8.60 -22.36
CA ARG A 27 6.38 9.58 -21.43
C ARG A 27 5.40 10.66 -21.00
N ASN A 28 4.60 11.18 -21.93
CA ASN A 28 3.58 12.17 -21.61
C ASN A 28 2.52 11.57 -20.67
N TRP A 29 2.11 10.33 -20.91
CA TRP A 29 1.17 9.61 -20.05
C TRP A 29 1.73 9.37 -18.65
N LEU A 30 2.97 8.88 -18.53
CA LEU A 30 3.63 8.69 -17.24
C LEU A 30 3.75 10.02 -16.46
N SER A 31 4.09 11.12 -17.15
CA SER A 31 4.15 12.46 -16.57
C SER A 31 2.76 12.94 -16.11
N LEU A 32 1.72 12.68 -16.91
CA LEU A 32 0.33 12.98 -16.56
C LEU A 32 -0.09 12.21 -15.30
N ILE A 33 0.15 10.90 -15.24
CA ILE A 33 -0.20 10.09 -14.06
C ILE A 33 0.59 10.57 -12.83
N GLU A 34 1.92 10.75 -12.95
CA GLU A 34 2.77 11.19 -11.83
C GLU A 34 2.33 12.54 -11.24
N THR A 35 1.97 13.51 -12.08
CA THR A 35 1.50 14.83 -11.64
C THR A 35 0.13 14.78 -10.96
N ASN A 36 -0.65 13.71 -11.17
CA ASN A 36 -1.93 13.49 -10.53
C ASN A 36 -1.84 12.65 -9.24
N TYR A 37 -0.64 12.22 -8.84
CA TYR A 37 -0.42 11.75 -7.47
C TYR A 37 -0.26 12.96 -6.53
N ARG A 38 -1.11 13.02 -5.50
CA ARG A 38 -1.09 14.11 -4.51
C ARG A 38 0.13 13.98 -3.60
N LYS A 39 0.53 15.10 -2.98
CA LYS A 39 1.62 15.15 -1.99
C LYS A 39 1.20 14.60 -0.63
N ASN A 40 0.92 13.29 -0.58
CA ASN A 40 0.63 12.58 0.65
C ASN A 40 1.92 12.02 1.29
N PRO A 41 1.94 11.74 2.60
CA PRO A 41 3.07 11.08 3.25
C PRO A 41 3.41 9.68 2.69
N TYR A 42 2.39 8.93 2.23
CA TYR A 42 2.55 7.56 1.73
C TYR A 42 2.01 7.40 0.29
N HIS A 43 0.69 7.49 0.07
CA HIS A 43 0.05 7.32 -1.26
C HIS A 43 0.37 8.49 -2.21
N ASN A 44 1.59 8.52 -2.73
CA ASN A 44 2.15 9.51 -3.65
C ASN A 44 2.88 8.78 -4.81
N SER A 45 3.46 9.52 -5.76
CA SER A 45 4.07 8.89 -6.94
C SER A 45 5.30 8.01 -6.63
N THR A 46 5.93 8.18 -5.47
CA THR A 46 7.00 7.29 -5.01
C THR A 46 6.45 5.91 -4.66
N HIS A 47 5.29 5.86 -3.98
CA HIS A 47 4.63 4.59 -3.68
C HIS A 47 4.21 3.86 -4.96
N ALA A 48 3.62 4.57 -5.92
CA ALA A 48 3.28 3.98 -7.22
C ALA A 48 4.52 3.43 -7.96
N ALA A 49 5.65 4.14 -7.90
CA ALA A 49 6.90 3.70 -8.50
C ALA A 49 7.45 2.44 -7.81
N ASP A 50 7.34 2.36 -6.49
CA ASP A 50 7.72 1.19 -5.69
C ASP A 50 6.87 -0.04 -6.03
N VAL A 51 5.55 0.10 -6.06
CA VAL A 51 4.63 -0.98 -6.44
C VAL A 51 4.87 -1.44 -7.89
N MET A 52 5.11 -0.51 -8.81
CA MET A 52 5.48 -0.84 -10.19
C MET A 52 6.80 -1.63 -10.25
N HIS A 53 7.80 -1.24 -9.45
CA HIS A 53 9.08 -1.93 -9.38
C HIS A 53 8.95 -3.35 -8.83
N ALA A 54 8.20 -3.53 -7.73
CA ALA A 54 7.92 -4.84 -7.16
C ALA A 54 7.15 -5.73 -8.17
N THR A 55 6.16 -5.17 -8.85
CA THR A 55 5.40 -5.87 -9.91
C THR A 55 6.33 -6.32 -11.04
N ALA A 56 7.23 -5.45 -11.50
CA ALA A 56 8.24 -5.79 -12.50
C ALA A 56 9.18 -6.91 -12.03
N TYR A 57 9.60 -6.88 -10.76
CA TYR A 57 10.41 -7.96 -10.19
C TYR A 57 9.66 -9.30 -10.18
N PHE A 58 8.37 -9.33 -9.84
CA PHE A 58 7.57 -10.56 -9.89
C PHE A 58 7.42 -11.12 -11.30
N LEU A 59 7.13 -10.26 -12.27
CA LEU A 59 7.00 -10.65 -13.68
C LEU A 59 8.33 -11.17 -14.27
N MET A 60 9.46 -10.87 -13.64
CA MET A 60 10.77 -11.38 -14.03
C MET A 60 11.07 -12.78 -13.48
N SER A 61 10.23 -13.35 -12.61
CA SER A 61 10.44 -14.73 -12.15
C SER A 61 10.23 -15.72 -13.30
N GLU A 62 10.99 -16.81 -13.29
CA GLU A 62 10.93 -17.82 -14.36
C GLU A 62 9.52 -18.41 -14.51
N ARG A 63 8.82 -18.64 -13.39
CA ARG A 63 7.44 -19.14 -13.43
C ARG A 63 6.50 -18.13 -14.07
N LEU A 64 6.52 -16.85 -13.65
CA LEU A 64 5.59 -15.86 -14.19
C LEU A 64 5.86 -15.56 -15.67
N LYS A 65 7.13 -15.52 -16.11
CA LYS A 65 7.48 -15.35 -17.53
C LYS A 65 6.85 -16.38 -18.46
N THR A 66 6.62 -17.60 -17.96
CA THR A 66 6.00 -18.68 -18.74
C THR A 66 4.47 -18.63 -18.76
N LEU A 67 3.87 -17.93 -17.81
CA LEU A 67 2.42 -17.84 -17.66
C LEU A 67 1.83 -16.56 -18.27
N PHE A 68 2.59 -15.47 -18.27
CA PHE A 68 2.12 -14.15 -18.68
C PHE A 68 2.63 -13.80 -20.06
N ASP A 69 1.71 -13.42 -20.95
CA ASP A 69 2.08 -12.90 -22.25
C ASP A 69 2.52 -11.41 -22.16
N PRO A 70 3.03 -10.81 -23.24
CA PRO A 70 3.46 -9.41 -23.22
C PRO A 70 2.33 -8.41 -22.91
N LEU A 71 1.08 -8.73 -23.22
CA LEU A 71 -0.08 -7.90 -22.93
C LEU A 71 -0.43 -7.95 -21.44
N ASP A 72 -0.44 -9.14 -20.84
CA ASP A 72 -0.64 -9.33 -19.40
C ASP A 72 0.41 -8.58 -18.58
N GLN A 73 1.67 -8.63 -19.01
CA GLN A 73 2.76 -7.89 -18.37
C GLN A 73 2.53 -6.37 -18.45
N ALA A 74 2.12 -5.86 -19.60
CA ALA A 74 1.79 -4.44 -19.77
C ALA A 74 0.59 -4.03 -18.89
N ILE A 75 -0.45 -4.87 -18.82
CA ILE A 75 -1.63 -4.68 -17.96
C ILE A 75 -1.21 -4.58 -16.49
N CYS A 76 -0.40 -5.53 -16.00
CA CYS A 76 0.07 -5.54 -14.61
C CYS A 76 0.85 -4.28 -14.25
N LEU A 77 1.76 -3.85 -15.12
CA LEU A 77 2.57 -2.66 -14.91
C LEU A 77 1.72 -1.38 -14.95
N ILE A 78 0.75 -1.29 -15.87
CA ILE A 78 -0.15 -0.13 -15.93
C ILE A 78 -1.05 -0.07 -14.71
N ALA A 79 -1.63 -1.20 -14.28
CA ALA A 79 -2.44 -1.27 -13.07
C ALA A 79 -1.64 -0.78 -11.85
N ALA A 80 -0.41 -1.28 -11.66
CA ALA A 80 0.48 -0.84 -10.59
C ALA A 80 0.76 0.67 -10.62
N ILE A 81 0.95 1.26 -11.79
CA ILE A 81 1.19 2.70 -11.96
C ILE A 81 -0.02 3.53 -11.51
N ILE A 82 -1.25 3.09 -11.81
CA ILE A 82 -2.46 3.89 -11.61
C ILE A 82 -3.22 3.58 -10.32
N HIS A 83 -2.87 2.49 -9.61
CA HIS A 83 -3.72 1.92 -8.56
C HIS A 83 -4.13 2.90 -7.45
N ASP A 84 -3.34 3.96 -7.22
CA ASP A 84 -3.57 4.98 -6.18
C ASP A 84 -3.60 6.42 -6.74
N VAL A 85 -3.80 6.59 -8.06
CA VAL A 85 -3.77 7.94 -8.66
C VAL A 85 -4.87 8.83 -8.08
N ASP A 86 -4.55 10.10 -7.78
CA ASP A 86 -5.47 11.05 -7.13
C ASP A 86 -5.92 10.68 -5.70
N HIS A 87 -5.21 9.79 -5.01
CA HIS A 87 -5.55 9.39 -3.63
C HIS A 87 -5.59 10.60 -2.65
N PRO A 88 -6.66 10.80 -1.84
CA PRO A 88 -6.84 11.98 -0.98
C PRO A 88 -6.11 11.90 0.38
N GLY A 89 -5.45 10.78 0.65
CA GLY A 89 -4.70 10.55 1.90
C GLY A 89 -5.60 10.17 3.08
N ARG A 90 -6.78 9.62 2.79
CA ARG A 90 -7.76 9.06 3.74
C ARG A 90 -8.24 7.72 3.18
N ASN A 91 -8.74 6.83 4.03
CA ASN A 91 -9.27 5.53 3.61
C ASN A 91 -10.75 5.63 3.19
N SER A 92 -11.26 4.62 2.49
CA SER A 92 -12.65 4.56 2.01
C SER A 92 -13.66 4.73 3.15
N ALA A 93 -13.44 4.08 4.30
CA ALA A 93 -14.32 4.20 5.47
C ALA A 93 -14.45 5.64 5.99
N PHE A 94 -13.37 6.42 6.00
CA PHE A 94 -13.42 7.84 6.36
C PHE A 94 -14.26 8.65 5.35
N LEU A 95 -14.13 8.37 4.06
CA LEU A 95 -14.89 9.07 3.02
C LEU A 95 -16.40 8.77 3.15
N SER A 96 -16.77 7.51 3.36
CA SER A 96 -18.16 7.09 3.60
C SER A 96 -18.75 7.75 4.84
N ASN A 97 -18.04 7.69 5.97
CA ASN A 97 -18.52 8.27 7.24
C ASN A 97 -18.63 9.80 7.21
N SER A 98 -17.97 10.47 6.26
CA SER A 98 -18.00 11.93 6.12
C SER A 98 -18.95 12.43 5.02
N ASN A 99 -19.69 11.54 4.35
CA ASN A 99 -20.49 11.85 3.16
C ASN A 99 -19.67 12.59 2.08
N HIS A 100 -18.42 12.16 1.90
CA HIS A 100 -17.53 12.75 0.90
C HIS A 100 -18.08 12.52 -0.52
N GLU A 101 -17.83 13.46 -1.45
CA GLU A 101 -18.37 13.39 -2.82
C GLU A 101 -18.06 12.07 -3.53
N LEU A 102 -16.85 11.54 -3.35
CA LEU A 102 -16.44 10.24 -3.92
C LEU A 102 -17.24 9.07 -3.34
N ALA A 103 -17.54 9.11 -2.04
CA ALA A 103 -18.32 8.08 -1.38
C ALA A 103 -19.76 8.05 -1.91
N VAL A 104 -20.35 9.24 -2.12
CA VAL A 104 -21.67 9.38 -2.78
C VAL A 104 -21.60 8.92 -4.23
N LEU A 105 -20.56 9.31 -4.98
CA LEU A 105 -20.39 8.95 -6.39
C LEU A 105 -20.30 7.43 -6.61
N TYR A 106 -19.58 6.73 -5.74
CA TYR A 106 -19.37 5.29 -5.82
C TYR A 106 -20.28 4.49 -4.88
N ASN A 107 -21.28 5.13 -4.26
CA ASN A 107 -22.27 4.51 -3.37
C ASN A 107 -21.62 3.65 -2.27
N ASP A 108 -20.55 4.15 -1.64
CA ASP A 108 -19.79 3.46 -0.59
C ASP A 108 -19.16 2.11 -0.97
N ILE A 109 -19.13 1.75 -2.26
CA ILE A 109 -18.59 0.49 -2.75
C ILE A 109 -17.22 0.74 -3.41
N SER A 110 -16.17 0.12 -2.88
CA SER A 110 -14.79 0.19 -3.41
C SER A 110 -14.41 1.63 -3.80
N VAL A 111 -14.68 2.59 -2.90
CA VAL A 111 -14.75 4.03 -3.21
C VAL A 111 -13.47 4.55 -3.86
N LEU A 112 -12.32 4.22 -3.28
CA LEU A 112 -11.04 4.72 -3.73
C LEU A 112 -10.55 3.96 -4.96
N GLU A 113 -10.63 2.64 -4.95
CA GLU A 113 -10.16 1.79 -6.03
C GLU A 113 -10.97 2.05 -7.33
N SER A 114 -12.29 2.24 -7.19
CA SER A 114 -13.15 2.68 -8.30
C SER A 114 -12.73 4.06 -8.80
N HIS A 115 -12.40 4.98 -7.89
CA HIS A 115 -11.92 6.31 -8.24
C HIS A 115 -10.61 6.28 -9.01
N HIS A 116 -9.60 5.54 -8.53
CA HIS A 116 -8.28 5.44 -9.15
C HIS A 116 -8.40 4.94 -10.60
N ALA A 117 -9.14 3.85 -10.81
CA ALA A 117 -9.38 3.30 -12.14
C ALA A 117 -10.16 4.28 -13.04
N ALA A 118 -11.29 4.81 -12.56
CA ALA A 118 -12.12 5.73 -13.34
C ALA A 118 -11.36 7.02 -13.72
N TYR A 119 -10.65 7.61 -12.76
CA TYR A 119 -9.88 8.84 -12.94
C TYR A 119 -8.75 8.65 -13.95
N ALA A 120 -7.95 7.57 -13.81
CA ALA A 120 -6.86 7.25 -14.72
C ALA A 120 -7.33 7.14 -16.18
N PHE A 121 -8.40 6.37 -16.41
CA PHE A 121 -8.95 6.22 -17.77
C PHE A 121 -9.59 7.50 -18.28
N ARG A 122 -10.24 8.28 -17.43
CA ARG A 122 -10.83 9.57 -17.82
C ARG A 122 -9.76 10.52 -18.34
N ILE A 123 -8.67 10.73 -17.60
CA ILE A 123 -7.62 11.66 -18.02
C ILE A 123 -6.80 11.12 -19.20
N THR A 124 -6.69 9.79 -19.33
CA THR A 124 -5.97 9.15 -20.44
C THR A 124 -6.74 9.18 -21.76
N VAL A 125 -8.04 8.82 -21.71
CA VAL A 125 -8.83 8.54 -22.91
C VAL A 125 -9.79 9.68 -23.26
N LEU A 126 -10.36 10.33 -22.26
CA LEU A 126 -11.37 11.40 -22.41
C LEU A 126 -10.83 12.80 -22.09
N GLY A 127 -9.57 12.89 -21.65
CA GLY A 127 -8.92 14.15 -21.34
C GLY A 127 -8.71 15.02 -22.60
N PRO A 128 -8.57 16.35 -22.44
CA PRO A 128 -8.35 17.26 -23.57
C PRO A 128 -7.06 16.92 -24.35
N ASP A 129 -6.09 16.31 -23.68
CA ASP A 129 -4.80 15.92 -24.25
C ASP A 129 -4.74 14.44 -24.66
N SER A 130 -5.88 13.76 -24.76
CA SER A 130 -5.97 12.31 -25.07
C SER A 130 -5.09 11.92 -26.27
N ASP A 131 -5.07 12.71 -27.35
CA ASP A 131 -4.21 12.42 -28.51
C ASP A 131 -2.70 12.36 -28.20
N ARG A 132 -2.26 13.01 -27.12
CA ARG A 132 -0.85 13.11 -26.70
C ARG A 132 -0.49 12.12 -25.60
N VAL A 133 -1.47 11.54 -24.90
CA VAL A 133 -1.27 10.70 -23.70
C VAL A 133 -1.94 9.34 -23.79
N ASN A 134 -2.84 9.10 -24.73
CA ASN A 134 -3.59 7.85 -24.82
C ASN A 134 -2.70 6.72 -25.32
N ILE A 135 -2.08 6.00 -24.38
CA ILE A 135 -1.23 4.83 -24.64
C ILE A 135 -1.98 3.65 -25.29
N PHE A 136 -3.32 3.67 -25.29
CA PHE A 136 -4.17 2.62 -25.86
C PHE A 136 -4.70 2.95 -27.25
N LYS A 137 -4.39 4.13 -27.80
CA LYS A 137 -5.01 4.68 -29.03
C LYS A 137 -4.91 3.74 -30.24
N ASN A 138 -3.85 2.95 -30.33
CA ASN A 138 -3.56 2.09 -31.48
C ASN A 138 -3.92 0.61 -31.26
N LEU A 139 -4.55 0.28 -30.12
CA LEU A 139 -5.16 -1.02 -29.90
C LEU A 139 -6.46 -1.12 -30.71
N ASP A 140 -6.77 -2.32 -31.20
CA ASP A 140 -8.11 -2.57 -31.71
C ASP A 140 -9.12 -2.58 -30.54
N ARG A 141 -10.40 -2.57 -30.91
CA ARG A 141 -11.50 -2.43 -29.96
C ARG A 141 -11.59 -3.60 -28.97
N GLU A 142 -11.25 -4.81 -29.40
CA GLU A 142 -11.36 -6.01 -28.57
C GLU A 142 -10.22 -6.03 -27.55
N MET A 143 -8.99 -5.85 -28.02
CA MET A 143 -7.81 -5.80 -27.17
C MET A 143 -7.86 -4.63 -26.18
N TYR A 144 -8.38 -3.45 -26.58
CA TYR A 144 -8.59 -2.35 -25.64
C TYR A 144 -9.61 -2.71 -24.54
N ARG A 145 -10.70 -3.39 -24.88
CA ARG A 145 -11.73 -3.78 -23.90
C ARG A 145 -11.17 -4.76 -22.89
N GLU A 146 -10.43 -5.75 -23.36
CA GLU A 146 -9.74 -6.72 -22.51
C GLU A 146 -8.73 -6.03 -21.60
N CYS A 147 -7.82 -5.22 -22.16
CA CYS A 147 -6.84 -4.46 -21.38
C CYS A 147 -7.52 -3.61 -20.30
N ARG A 148 -8.56 -2.87 -20.70
CA ARG A 148 -9.29 -1.99 -19.79
C ARG A 148 -9.92 -2.80 -18.65
N GLN A 149 -10.57 -3.92 -18.96
CA GLN A 149 -11.23 -4.75 -17.97
C GLN A 149 -10.21 -5.33 -16.97
N SER A 150 -9.13 -5.94 -17.47
CA SER A 150 -8.10 -6.53 -16.62
C SER A 150 -7.39 -5.49 -15.74
N ILE A 151 -7.10 -4.29 -16.27
CA ILE A 151 -6.54 -3.20 -15.47
C ILE A 151 -7.52 -2.79 -14.35
N ILE A 152 -8.81 -2.64 -14.66
CA ILE A 152 -9.83 -2.28 -13.65
C ILE A 152 -9.92 -3.38 -12.58
N ASP A 153 -9.96 -4.64 -12.98
CA ASP A 153 -10.07 -5.76 -12.04
C ASP A 153 -8.86 -5.84 -11.11
N MET A 154 -7.64 -5.60 -11.63
CA MET A 154 -6.43 -5.54 -10.81
C MET A 154 -6.44 -4.37 -9.83
N VAL A 155 -6.89 -3.18 -10.24
CA VAL A 155 -7.00 -2.02 -9.33
C VAL A 155 -8.07 -2.25 -8.27
N LEU A 156 -9.24 -2.81 -8.63
CA LEU A 156 -10.27 -3.14 -7.65
C LEU A 156 -9.83 -4.25 -6.68
N ALA A 157 -8.91 -5.13 -7.08
CA ALA A 157 -8.34 -6.16 -6.24
C ALA A 157 -7.36 -5.62 -5.17
N THR A 158 -6.90 -4.36 -5.26
CA THR A 158 -6.09 -3.73 -4.20
C THR A 158 -6.94 -3.28 -3.02
N GLU A 159 -8.27 -3.39 -3.11
CA GLU A 159 -9.17 -3.05 -2.02
C GLU A 159 -8.94 -3.98 -0.82
N MET A 160 -8.32 -3.42 0.22
CA MET A 160 -7.97 -4.19 1.41
C MET A 160 -9.18 -4.52 2.30
N THR A 161 -10.33 -3.84 2.16
CA THR A 161 -11.52 -4.07 3.03
C THR A 161 -12.00 -5.53 2.99
N LYS A 162 -11.92 -6.19 1.82
CA LYS A 162 -12.23 -7.62 1.68
C LYS A 162 -11.29 -8.52 2.49
N HIS A 163 -10.03 -8.11 2.66
CA HIS A 163 -9.07 -8.78 3.53
C HIS A 163 -9.26 -8.41 5.01
N PHE A 164 -9.61 -7.15 5.32
CA PHE A 164 -9.85 -6.67 6.70
C PHE A 164 -11.19 -7.13 7.30
N GLU A 165 -12.19 -7.53 6.51
CA GLU A 165 -13.43 -8.13 7.05
C GLU A 165 -13.13 -9.35 7.95
N HIS A 166 -12.10 -10.13 7.60
CA HIS A 166 -11.67 -11.27 8.40
C HIS A 166 -11.06 -10.84 9.74
N LEU A 167 -10.25 -9.77 9.74
CA LEU A 167 -9.67 -9.23 10.97
C LEU A 167 -10.69 -8.54 11.87
N THR A 168 -11.70 -7.91 11.29
CA THR A 168 -12.75 -7.23 12.05
C THR A 168 -13.59 -8.26 12.80
N LYS A 169 -13.95 -9.36 12.13
CA LYS A 169 -14.58 -10.53 12.77
C LYS A 169 -13.72 -11.12 13.88
N PHE A 170 -12.41 -11.25 13.65
CA PHE A 170 -11.46 -11.75 14.64
C PHE A 170 -11.38 -10.84 15.88
N THR A 171 -11.29 -9.53 15.67
CA THR A 171 -11.26 -8.50 16.74
C THR A 171 -12.56 -8.51 17.56
N GLU A 172 -13.71 -8.67 16.91
CA GLU A 172 -15.00 -8.83 17.61
C GLU A 172 -15.08 -10.13 18.40
N GLU A 173 -14.51 -11.21 17.88
CA GLU A 173 -14.45 -12.50 18.57
C GLU A 173 -13.52 -12.45 19.79
N GLU A 174 -12.37 -11.78 19.70
CA GLU A 174 -11.48 -11.50 20.83
C GLU A 174 -12.21 -10.71 21.92
N LYS A 175 -12.91 -9.63 21.54
CA LYS A 175 -13.75 -8.85 22.47
C LYS A 175 -14.82 -9.71 23.12
N ARG A 176 -15.52 -10.55 22.35
CA ARG A 176 -16.58 -11.44 22.87
C ARG A 176 -16.05 -12.49 23.83
N LYS A 177 -14.82 -12.97 23.60
CA LYS A 177 -14.13 -13.95 24.46
C LYS A 177 -13.37 -13.31 25.63
N CYS A 178 -13.47 -11.99 25.83
CA CYS A 178 -12.68 -11.23 26.80
C CYS A 178 -11.16 -11.44 26.65
N LEU A 179 -10.70 -11.70 25.42
CA LEU A 179 -9.29 -11.82 25.10
C LEU A 179 -8.69 -10.43 24.84
N PRO A 180 -7.37 -10.26 25.04
CA PRO A 180 -6.70 -9.02 24.69
C PRO A 180 -6.89 -8.72 23.20
N VAL A 181 -7.50 -7.58 22.88
CA VAL A 181 -7.65 -7.13 21.49
C VAL A 181 -6.27 -6.84 20.92
N VAL A 182 -5.83 -7.66 19.97
CA VAL A 182 -4.47 -7.54 19.44
C VAL A 182 -4.34 -6.33 18.51
N MET A 183 -5.45 -5.89 17.90
CA MET A 183 -5.55 -4.73 17.01
C MET A 183 -6.46 -3.63 17.58
N PRO A 184 -5.98 -2.79 18.51
CA PRO A 184 -6.69 -1.55 18.82
C PRO A 184 -6.71 -0.65 17.58
N THR A 185 -7.83 0.05 17.37
CA THR A 185 -7.93 1.15 16.38
C THR A 185 -6.67 2.00 16.40
N PHE A 186 -6.07 2.26 15.23
CA PHE A 186 -4.83 3.02 15.05
C PHE A 186 -4.96 4.47 15.55
N ASP A 187 -4.89 4.66 16.87
CA ASP A 187 -4.81 5.97 17.50
C ASP A 187 -3.35 6.42 17.53
N ARG A 188 -3.03 7.49 16.80
CA ARG A 188 -1.68 8.09 16.76
C ARG A 188 -1.15 8.46 18.16
N ARG A 189 -2.00 8.66 19.15
CA ARG A 189 -1.61 9.01 20.52
C ARG A 189 -1.12 7.82 21.34
N ASN A 190 -1.48 6.60 20.96
CA ASN A 190 -1.14 5.38 21.70
C ASN A 190 -0.62 4.24 20.81
N CYS A 191 -0.35 4.52 19.53
CA CYS A 191 0.11 3.53 18.55
C CYS A 191 1.62 3.28 18.69
N SER A 192 1.99 2.06 19.06
CA SER A 192 3.38 1.60 18.95
C SER A 192 3.63 1.16 17.51
N ILE A 193 4.44 1.93 16.77
CA ILE A 193 4.82 1.60 15.38
C ILE A 193 5.40 0.18 15.30
N PRO A 194 6.37 -0.24 16.14
CA PRO A 194 6.89 -1.60 16.10
C PRO A 194 5.81 -2.67 16.31
N LYS A 195 4.91 -2.46 17.29
CA LYS A 195 3.81 -3.40 17.56
C LYS A 195 2.85 -3.52 16.37
N SER A 196 2.49 -2.40 15.76
CA SER A 196 1.63 -2.38 14.58
C SER A 196 2.28 -3.04 13.37
N GLN A 197 3.59 -2.86 13.16
CA GLN A 197 4.32 -3.50 12.07
C GLN A 197 4.42 -5.02 12.27
N ILE A 198 4.75 -5.49 13.48
CA ILE A 198 4.75 -6.91 13.82
C ILE A 198 3.37 -7.52 13.55
N GLY A 199 2.31 -6.88 14.06
CA GLY A 199 0.95 -7.36 13.83
C GLY A 199 0.57 -7.36 12.35
N PHE A 200 0.93 -6.33 11.57
CA PHE A 200 0.69 -6.36 10.13
C PHE A 200 1.39 -7.54 9.43
N ILE A 201 2.63 -7.84 9.83
CA ILE A 201 3.36 -8.99 9.29
C ILE A 201 2.67 -10.30 9.68
N ASP A 202 2.36 -10.48 10.97
CA ASP A 202 1.76 -11.71 11.50
C ASP A 202 0.38 -12.01 10.90
N TYR A 203 -0.47 -10.99 10.75
CA TYR A 203 -1.87 -11.17 10.37
C TYR A 203 -2.15 -11.04 8.87
N PHE A 204 -1.22 -10.48 8.09
CA PHE A 204 -1.42 -10.26 6.65
C PHE A 204 -0.24 -10.67 5.81
N ALA A 205 0.93 -10.09 6.08
CA ALA A 205 2.04 -10.20 5.14
C ALA A 205 2.58 -11.63 5.06
N ASN A 206 2.68 -12.33 6.20
CA ASN A 206 3.35 -13.62 6.25
C ASN A 206 2.67 -14.67 5.36
N ASP A 207 1.39 -14.95 5.60
CA ASP A 207 0.63 -15.96 4.83
C ASP A 207 0.59 -15.62 3.33
N MET A 208 0.40 -14.34 3.00
CA MET A 208 0.37 -13.87 1.62
C MET A 208 1.71 -14.08 0.93
N PHE A 209 2.81 -13.63 1.55
CA PHE A 209 4.14 -13.72 0.94
C PHE A 209 4.69 -15.14 0.95
N GLU A 210 4.38 -15.97 1.94
CA GLU A 210 4.74 -17.39 1.94
C GLU A 210 4.05 -18.15 0.79
N ALA A 211 2.76 -17.91 0.58
CA ALA A 211 2.03 -18.48 -0.54
C ALA A 211 2.60 -18.00 -1.89
N TRP A 212 2.91 -16.70 -2.00
CA TRP A 212 3.51 -16.12 -3.20
C TRP A 212 4.92 -16.62 -3.47
N HIS A 213 5.74 -16.76 -2.43
CA HIS A 213 7.07 -17.38 -2.49
C HIS A 213 6.98 -18.84 -2.95
N SER A 214 6.08 -19.62 -2.36
CA SER A 214 5.87 -21.03 -2.74
C SER A 214 5.44 -21.17 -4.20
N PHE A 215 4.73 -20.16 -4.72
CA PHE A 215 4.36 -20.10 -6.13
C PHE A 215 5.53 -19.69 -7.02
N GLY A 216 6.10 -18.49 -6.84
CA GLY A 216 7.03 -17.87 -7.78
C GLY A 216 8.53 -18.00 -7.45
N ASN A 217 8.87 -18.61 -6.31
CA ASN A 217 10.21 -18.74 -5.74
C ASN A 217 10.92 -17.39 -5.52
N PHE A 218 10.63 -16.73 -4.40
CA PHE A 218 11.18 -15.42 -4.02
C PHE A 218 11.90 -15.46 -2.66
N PRO A 219 13.03 -16.18 -2.52
CA PRO A 219 13.65 -16.41 -1.21
C PRO A 219 14.16 -15.12 -0.56
N GLU A 220 14.71 -14.18 -1.33
CA GLU A 220 15.25 -12.93 -0.81
C GLU A 220 14.16 -12.06 -0.17
N MET A 221 12.93 -12.15 -0.67
CA MET A 221 11.79 -11.43 -0.10
C MET A 221 11.43 -11.97 1.29
N ILE A 222 11.36 -13.29 1.44
CA ILE A 222 11.07 -13.94 2.72
C ILE A 222 12.19 -13.67 3.72
N GLU A 223 13.45 -13.74 3.28
CA GLU A 223 14.60 -13.41 4.10
C GLU A 223 14.54 -11.96 4.62
N ASN A 224 14.29 -10.99 3.73
CA ASN A 224 14.15 -9.59 4.13
C ASN A 224 12.94 -9.36 5.04
N MET A 225 11.83 -10.06 4.82
CA MET A 225 10.66 -9.99 5.70
C MET A 225 11.01 -10.48 7.12
N ASN A 226 11.74 -11.59 7.24
CA ASN A 226 12.21 -12.12 8.52
C ASN A 226 13.19 -11.17 9.22
N ILE A 227 14.13 -10.57 8.48
CA ILE A 227 15.06 -9.56 9.01
C ILE A 227 14.29 -8.35 9.54
N ASN A 228 13.34 -7.83 8.76
CA ASN A 228 12.52 -6.69 9.15
C ASN A 228 11.63 -7.01 10.36
N TYR A 229 11.08 -8.22 10.41
CA TYR A 229 10.29 -8.69 11.53
C TYR A 229 11.10 -8.74 12.82
N GLN A 230 12.33 -9.27 12.77
CA GLN A 230 13.24 -9.28 13.91
C GLN A 230 13.63 -7.86 14.34
N TYR A 231 13.93 -6.97 13.38
CA TYR A 231 14.21 -5.57 13.66
C TYR A 231 13.07 -4.89 14.46
N TRP A 232 11.82 -5.14 14.10
CA TRP A 232 10.69 -4.56 14.83
C TRP A 232 10.52 -5.17 16.23
N LYS A 233 10.81 -6.47 16.40
CA LYS A 233 10.84 -7.11 17.73
C LYS A 233 11.88 -6.47 18.63
N ASP A 234 13.09 -6.27 18.13
CA ASP A 234 14.17 -5.64 18.90
C ASP A 234 13.82 -4.20 19.30
N LYS A 235 13.18 -3.44 18.39
CA LYS A 235 12.66 -2.08 18.69
C LYS A 235 11.57 -2.09 19.75
N LEU A 236 10.68 -3.08 19.74
CA LEU A 236 9.61 -3.20 20.73
C LEU A 236 10.18 -3.50 22.13
N SER A 237 11.14 -4.43 22.22
CA SER A 237 11.84 -4.77 23.46
C SER A 237 12.59 -3.56 24.05
N ALA A 238 13.37 -2.85 23.24
CA ALA A 238 14.10 -1.65 23.67
C ALA A 238 13.16 -0.53 24.15
N SER A 239 11.97 -0.39 23.53
CA SER A 239 10.97 0.57 23.99
C SER A 239 10.32 0.17 25.33
N ALA A 240 10.23 -1.12 25.63
CA ALA A 240 9.70 -1.59 26.92
C ALA A 240 10.73 -1.41 28.05
N GLU A 241 12.00 -1.72 27.77
CA GLU A 241 13.12 -1.53 28.72
C GLU A 241 13.31 -0.06 29.10
N SER A 242 13.28 0.85 28.13
CA SER A 242 13.38 2.30 28.39
C SER A 242 12.21 2.87 29.19
N LYS A 243 10.99 2.35 29.00
CA LYS A 243 9.83 2.71 29.84
C LYS A 243 9.99 2.17 31.26
N SER A 244 10.44 0.93 31.42
CA SER A 244 10.69 0.33 32.75
C SER A 244 11.75 1.11 33.52
N ARG A 245 12.82 1.56 32.85
CA ARG A 245 13.90 2.33 33.47
C ARG A 245 13.48 3.73 33.92
N LYS A 246 12.64 4.41 33.13
CA LYS A 246 12.06 5.71 33.53
C LYS A 246 11.12 5.61 34.73
N VAL A 247 10.35 4.51 34.82
CA VAL A 247 9.45 4.28 35.96
C VAL A 247 10.24 3.94 37.22
N SER A 248 11.34 3.19 37.11
CA SER A 248 12.22 2.95 38.27
C SER A 248 12.94 4.22 38.72
N GLU A 249 13.43 5.06 37.80
CA GLU A 249 14.07 6.34 38.13
C GLU A 249 13.08 7.32 38.78
N SER A 250 11.84 7.43 38.27
CA SER A 250 10.82 8.28 38.92
C SER A 250 10.40 7.78 40.29
N ALA A 251 10.28 6.46 40.47
CA ALA A 251 9.94 5.88 41.78
C ALA A 251 11.08 6.07 42.80
N GLU A 252 12.34 6.05 42.37
CA GLU A 252 13.49 6.35 43.24
C GLU A 252 13.55 7.82 43.64
N ASP A 253 13.13 8.75 42.76
CA ASP A 253 13.06 10.18 43.08
C ASP A 253 11.87 10.50 44.02
N ASP A 254 10.71 9.88 43.81
CA ASP A 254 9.55 10.00 44.71
C ASP A 254 9.87 9.46 46.13
N ILE A 255 10.66 8.38 46.24
CA ILE A 255 11.09 7.84 47.54
C ILE A 255 12.03 8.81 48.26
N LYS A 256 12.92 9.50 47.54
CA LYS A 256 13.83 10.49 48.12
C LYS A 256 13.12 11.76 48.59
N GLU A 257 12.10 12.22 47.86
CA GLU A 257 11.28 13.37 48.31
C GLU A 257 10.52 13.07 49.61
N VAL A 258 9.99 11.85 49.76
CA VAL A 258 9.28 11.43 50.99
C VAL A 258 10.23 11.28 52.19
N ASP A 259 11.48 10.87 51.96
CA ASP A 259 12.52 10.79 53.00
C ASP A 259 13.06 12.19 53.41
N GLU A 260 13.03 13.18 52.50
CA GLU A 260 13.39 14.57 52.82
C GLU A 260 12.25 15.31 53.56
N GLU A 261 10.98 15.07 53.24
CA GLU A 261 9.85 15.65 53.97
C GLU A 261 9.74 15.11 55.41
N ASN A 262 9.97 13.82 55.64
CA ASN A 262 9.94 13.22 56.97
C ASN A 262 11.09 13.66 57.90
N ASN A 263 12.20 14.17 57.34
CA ASN A 263 13.33 14.67 58.13
C ASN A 263 13.19 16.15 58.53
N ASN A 264 12.25 16.90 57.95
CA ASN A 264 12.01 18.30 58.29
C ASN A 264 10.95 18.50 59.40
N ASP A 265 10.21 17.45 59.80
CA ASP A 265 9.21 17.50 60.88
C ASP A 265 9.78 17.08 62.27
N THR A 266 11.10 16.88 62.40
CA THR A 266 11.77 16.52 63.67
C THR A 266 12.84 17.49 64.17
N SER A 267 12.76 18.79 63.86
CA SER A 267 13.55 19.84 64.54
C SER A 267 12.76 21.10 64.87
#